data_AF-Q9VE12-F1
#
_entry.id   AF-Q9VE12-F1
#
_cell.length_a   1.000
_cell.length_b   1.000
_cell.length_c   1.000
_cell.angle_alpha   90.00
_cell.angle_beta   90.00
_cell.angle_gamma   90.00
#
_symmetry.space_group_name_H-M   'P 1'
#
loop_
_entity.id
_entity.type
_entity.pdbx_description
1 polymer ?
#
loop_
_entity_poly.entity_id
_entity_poly.type
_entity_poly.pdbx_seq_one_letter_code
_entity_poly.pdbx_strand_id
1 'polypeptide(L)'
;MAQVAFLDNLLREYLVFRGFSSTLKALDLEQRTEKDQHFRAERILEQFNNAVQASDLQALRSLWFHLDNNIFSKLEHTYAVAVKKLENSLLKYYLVTAYSSNRPEKVSEFFNKLAGDLQQQSEWKDWFYFPFCKNAEESPTFALFFTKQWQDTLLLSLRNFLTTVYQCLPQPTFVRAEQEAAHMQRLSEDNAGLRTRVLNLQQELNQMTQQQSGTAAASGSSLGGGVDNGARRRSVYRQQQSLSDILPFDISPPGHIVDDFCIIASEANSVSQASDAQARSLKQLIRNIGSGSSPVMGRKDQTASSLGEKSTKRRSGSLGRSWI
;
A
#
# COMPACT_ATOMS: atom_id res chain seq x y z
N MET A 1 10.33 -12.60 -10.02
CA MET A 1 11.18 -13.74 -9.58
C MET A 1 12.65 -13.34 -9.47
N ALA A 2 13.38 -13.07 -10.57
CA ALA A 2 14.84 -12.81 -10.52
C ALA A 2 15.31 -11.78 -9.45
N GLN A 3 14.67 -10.61 -9.37
CA GLN A 3 14.99 -9.59 -8.35
C GLN A 3 14.83 -10.09 -6.90
N VAL A 4 13.88 -10.99 -6.64
CA VAL A 4 13.66 -11.56 -5.30
C VAL A 4 14.81 -12.50 -4.94
N ALA A 5 15.19 -13.40 -5.87
CA ALA A 5 16.32 -14.30 -5.65
C ALA A 5 17.66 -13.56 -5.51
N PHE A 6 17.85 -12.42 -6.19
CA PHE A 6 19.01 -11.55 -6.00
C PHE A 6 19.01 -10.88 -4.61
N LEU A 7 17.87 -10.30 -4.20
CA LEU A 7 17.71 -9.72 -2.86
C LEU A 7 17.92 -10.76 -1.75
N ASP A 8 17.39 -11.97 -1.92
CA ASP A 8 17.56 -13.09 -0.99
C ASP A 8 19.03 -13.47 -0.86
N ASN A 9 19.79 -13.48 -1.97
CA ASN A 9 21.23 -13.72 -1.94
C ASN A 9 22.00 -12.59 -1.23
N LEU A 10 21.68 -11.32 -1.52
CA LEU A 10 22.30 -10.17 -0.84
C LEU A 10 22.02 -10.17 0.67
N LEU A 11 20.81 -10.56 1.08
CA LEU A 11 20.45 -10.75 2.48
C LEU A 11 21.24 -11.91 3.12
N ARG A 12 21.37 -13.05 2.43
CA ARG A 12 22.19 -14.19 2.87
C ARG A 12 23.65 -13.77 3.07
N GLU A 13 24.24 -13.06 2.12
CA GLU A 13 25.61 -12.53 2.22
C GLU A 13 25.79 -11.60 3.43
N TYR A 14 24.83 -10.69 3.68
CA TYR A 14 24.86 -9.82 4.86
C TYR A 14 24.76 -10.60 6.18
N LEU A 15 23.87 -11.60 6.26
CA LEU A 15 23.71 -12.45 7.44
C LEU A 15 24.97 -13.29 7.71
N VAL A 16 25.61 -13.83 6.66
CA VAL A 16 26.89 -14.54 6.74
C VAL A 16 27.99 -13.60 7.23
N PHE A 17 28.12 -12.40 6.64
CA PHE A 17 29.13 -11.40 7.02
C PHE A 17 28.99 -10.94 8.49
N ARG A 18 27.75 -10.87 9.02
CA ARG A 18 27.48 -10.58 10.44
C ARG A 18 27.57 -11.80 11.36
N GLY A 19 27.82 -13.00 10.84
CA GLY A 19 27.90 -14.24 11.63
C GLY A 19 26.56 -14.75 12.17
N PHE A 20 25.42 -14.25 11.66
CA PHE A 20 24.06 -14.54 12.14
C PHE A 20 23.57 -15.93 11.70
N SER A 21 24.31 -16.97 12.07
CA SER A 21 24.14 -18.36 11.62
C SER A 21 22.83 -19.01 12.04
N SER A 22 22.21 -18.56 13.14
CA SER A 22 20.88 -18.97 13.57
C SER A 22 19.79 -18.33 12.70
N THR A 23 19.86 -17.01 12.50
CA THR A 23 18.94 -16.24 11.64
C THR A 23 19.01 -16.73 10.19
N LEU A 24 20.20 -17.04 9.69
CA LEU A 24 20.38 -17.60 8.34
C LEU A 24 19.68 -18.96 8.19
N LYS A 25 19.78 -19.86 9.18
CA LYS A 25 19.06 -21.14 9.19
C LYS A 25 17.53 -20.97 9.27
N ALA A 26 17.05 -19.96 9.99
CA ALA A 26 15.63 -19.62 10.02
C ALA A 26 15.16 -19.12 8.64
N LEU A 27 15.88 -18.18 8.03
CA LEU A 27 15.61 -17.69 6.67
C LEU A 27 15.64 -18.82 5.62
N ASP A 28 16.61 -19.73 5.70
CA ASP A 28 16.73 -20.91 4.84
C ASP A 28 15.55 -21.88 4.98
N LEU A 29 14.95 -21.98 6.17
CA LEU A 29 13.77 -22.80 6.42
C LEU A 29 12.51 -22.10 5.89
N GLU A 30 12.32 -20.82 6.22
CA GLU A 30 11.13 -20.06 5.81
C GLU A 30 11.05 -19.86 4.30
N GLN A 31 12.18 -19.64 3.60
CA GLN A 31 12.24 -19.60 2.13
C GLN A 31 11.93 -20.94 1.45
N ARG A 32 11.88 -22.06 2.19
CA ARG A 32 11.46 -23.38 1.67
C ARG A 32 9.98 -23.66 1.92
N THR A 33 9.40 -23.09 2.97
CA THR A 33 8.00 -23.27 3.35
C THR A 33 7.08 -22.19 2.77
N GLU A 34 7.50 -20.93 2.73
CA GLU A 34 6.75 -19.83 2.09
C GLU A 34 7.00 -19.79 0.58
N LYS A 35 5.96 -20.02 -0.22
CA LYS A 35 6.01 -19.84 -1.69
C LYS A 35 5.25 -18.63 -2.20
N ASP A 36 4.30 -18.11 -1.41
CA ASP A 36 3.31 -17.13 -1.83
C ASP A 36 3.16 -16.01 -0.80
N GLN A 37 3.41 -14.76 -1.23
CA GLN A 37 3.35 -13.58 -0.34
C GLN A 37 1.95 -13.36 0.27
N HIS A 38 0.90 -13.86 -0.39
CA HIS A 38 -0.49 -13.80 0.07
C HIS A 38 -0.72 -14.51 1.42
N PHE A 39 0.07 -15.56 1.73
CA PHE A 39 -0.06 -16.30 2.98
C PHE A 39 0.38 -15.51 4.22
N ARG A 40 1.02 -14.35 4.06
CA ARG A 40 1.46 -13.52 5.20
C ARG A 40 0.30 -12.98 6.03
N ALA A 41 -0.81 -12.60 5.38
CA ALA A 41 -2.02 -12.20 6.11
C ALA A 41 -2.62 -13.40 6.86
N GLU A 42 -2.76 -14.55 6.20
CA GLU A 42 -3.30 -15.78 6.80
C GLU A 42 -2.45 -16.27 7.98
N ARG A 43 -1.13 -16.38 7.81
CA ARG A 43 -0.17 -16.81 8.86
C ARG A 43 -0.17 -15.88 10.08
N ILE A 44 -0.52 -14.61 9.93
CA ILE A 44 -0.69 -13.66 11.03
C ILE A 44 -2.05 -13.84 11.72
N LEU A 45 -3.14 -14.12 10.98
CA LEU A 45 -4.44 -14.47 11.54
C LEU A 45 -4.43 -15.82 12.28
N GLU A 46 -3.67 -16.79 11.79
CA GLU A 46 -3.40 -18.05 12.47
C GLU A 46 -2.72 -17.80 13.82
N GLN A 47 -1.70 -16.94 13.86
CA GLN A 47 -1.04 -16.56 15.11
C GLN A 47 -1.98 -15.80 16.07
N PHE A 48 -2.82 -14.89 15.56
CA PHE A 48 -3.83 -14.21 16.37
C PHE A 48 -4.86 -15.19 16.95
N ASN A 49 -5.41 -16.10 16.13
CA ASN A 49 -6.35 -17.11 16.62
C ASN A 49 -5.67 -18.07 17.61
N ASN A 50 -4.43 -18.50 17.35
CA ASN A 50 -3.67 -19.34 18.28
C ASN A 50 -3.44 -18.65 19.62
N ALA A 51 -3.09 -17.36 19.65
CA ALA A 51 -2.95 -16.59 20.89
C ALA A 51 -4.28 -16.42 21.65
N VAL A 52 -5.38 -16.19 20.92
CA VAL A 52 -6.74 -16.07 21.49
C VAL A 52 -7.23 -17.41 22.08
N GLN A 53 -7.11 -18.51 21.32
CA GLN A 53 -7.51 -19.86 21.75
C GLN A 53 -6.61 -20.40 22.88
N ALA A 54 -5.31 -20.06 22.88
CA ALA A 54 -4.42 -20.35 24.00
C ALA A 54 -4.72 -19.51 25.26
N SER A 55 -5.47 -18.41 25.12
CA SER A 55 -5.66 -17.37 26.15
C SER A 55 -4.32 -16.74 26.60
N ASP A 56 -3.45 -16.45 25.63
CA ASP A 56 -2.19 -15.73 25.83
C ASP A 56 -2.32 -14.27 25.36
N LEU A 57 -2.68 -13.41 26.32
CA LEU A 57 -2.73 -11.96 26.12
C LEU A 57 -1.35 -11.34 25.82
N GLN A 58 -0.25 -11.95 26.26
CA GLN A 58 1.09 -11.41 26.04
C GLN A 58 1.53 -11.67 24.60
N ALA A 59 1.31 -12.87 24.07
CA ALA A 59 1.50 -13.16 22.66
C ALA A 59 0.62 -12.27 21.77
N LEU A 60 -0.66 -12.11 22.14
CA LEU A 60 -1.61 -11.25 21.43
C LEU A 60 -1.16 -9.78 21.35
N ARG A 61 -0.84 -9.16 22.51
CA ARG A 61 -0.33 -7.77 22.55
C ARG A 61 1.02 -7.64 21.84
N SER A 62 1.92 -8.61 21.99
CA SER A 62 3.25 -8.56 21.37
C SER A 62 3.17 -8.65 19.85
N LEU A 63 2.25 -9.45 19.30
CA LEU A 63 2.03 -9.55 17.86
C LEU A 63 1.40 -8.26 17.31
N TRP A 64 0.38 -7.72 17.98
CA TRP A 64 -0.24 -6.45 17.58
C TRP A 64 0.77 -5.29 17.60
N PHE A 65 1.52 -5.14 18.70
CA PHE A 65 2.57 -4.13 18.85
C PHE A 65 3.71 -4.31 17.84
N HIS A 66 4.04 -5.55 17.45
CA HIS A 66 5.02 -5.78 16.37
C HIS A 66 4.52 -5.24 15.03
N LEU A 67 3.26 -5.51 14.66
CA LEU A 67 2.66 -4.97 13.43
C LEU A 67 2.55 -3.43 13.50
N ASP A 68 2.16 -2.88 14.64
CA ASP A 68 2.03 -1.43 14.81
C ASP A 68 3.38 -0.72 14.58
N ASN A 69 4.44 -1.13 15.27
CA ASN A 69 5.76 -0.51 15.13
C ASN A 69 6.39 -0.71 13.73
N ASN A 70 6.22 -1.88 13.12
CA ASN A 70 6.92 -2.21 11.87
C ASN A 70 6.13 -1.90 10.60
N ILE A 71 4.80 -1.80 10.69
CA ILE A 71 3.90 -1.72 9.54
C ILE A 71 2.92 -0.56 9.69
N PHE A 72 2.08 -0.52 10.74
CA PHE A 72 1.02 0.49 10.84
C PHE A 72 1.58 1.91 11.07
N SER A 73 2.75 2.01 11.72
CA SER A 73 3.55 3.24 11.83
C SER A 73 3.98 3.88 10.51
N LYS A 74 3.82 3.14 9.38
CA LYS A 74 4.14 3.59 8.02
C LYS A 74 2.92 3.94 7.19
N LEU A 75 1.72 3.75 7.73
CA LEU A 75 0.46 4.10 7.05
C LEU A 75 0.16 5.59 7.23
N GLU A 76 -0.63 6.13 6.30
CA GLU A 76 -1.27 7.43 6.49
C GLU A 76 -2.07 7.46 7.81
N HIS A 77 -2.14 8.64 8.45
CA HIS A 77 -2.91 8.84 9.67
C HIS A 77 -4.43 8.56 9.50
N THR A 78 -4.93 8.58 8.26
CA THR A 78 -6.28 8.16 7.88
C THR A 78 -6.62 6.74 8.37
N TYR A 79 -5.65 5.83 8.42
CA TYR A 79 -5.84 4.46 8.89
C TYR A 79 -5.81 4.28 10.41
N ALA A 80 -5.32 5.26 11.18
CA ALA A 80 -5.14 5.11 12.63
C ALA A 80 -6.46 4.80 13.38
N VAL A 81 -7.60 5.29 12.86
CA VAL A 81 -8.94 4.98 13.40
C VAL A 81 -9.36 3.54 13.09
N ALA A 82 -9.02 3.02 11.91
CA ALA A 82 -9.30 1.63 11.52
C ALA A 82 -8.43 0.64 12.33
N VAL A 83 -7.13 0.95 12.47
CA VAL A 83 -6.19 0.18 13.32
C VAL A 83 -6.72 0.06 14.75
N LYS A 84 -7.07 1.16 15.41
CA LYS A 84 -7.61 1.12 16.79
C LYS A 84 -8.94 0.38 16.90
N LYS A 85 -9.84 0.48 15.92
CA LYS A 85 -11.10 -0.29 15.89
C LYS A 85 -10.84 -1.80 15.78
N LEU A 86 -9.88 -2.21 14.95
CA LEU A 86 -9.47 -3.61 14.82
C LEU A 86 -8.79 -4.12 16.09
N GLU A 87 -7.92 -3.31 16.73
CA GLU A 87 -7.32 -3.64 18.04
C GLU A 87 -8.38 -3.87 19.11
N ASN A 88 -9.29 -2.91 19.31
CA ASN A 88 -10.34 -3.01 20.31
C ASN A 88 -11.29 -4.19 20.03
N SER A 89 -11.60 -4.47 18.76
CA SER A 89 -12.41 -5.63 18.39
C SER A 89 -11.68 -6.95 18.65
N LEU A 90 -10.38 -7.03 18.35
CA LEU A 90 -9.54 -8.20 18.62
C LEU A 90 -9.39 -8.49 20.13
N LEU A 91 -9.26 -7.44 20.95
CA LEU A 91 -9.27 -7.55 22.41
C LEU A 91 -10.64 -8.00 22.97
N LYS A 92 -11.74 -7.57 22.35
CA LYS A 92 -13.11 -8.03 22.68
C LYS A 92 -13.33 -9.49 22.29
N TYR A 93 -12.82 -9.93 21.13
CA TYR A 93 -12.81 -11.34 20.71
C TYR A 93 -11.98 -12.23 21.65
N TYR A 94 -10.83 -11.74 22.14
CA TYR A 94 -10.05 -12.42 23.19
C TYR A 94 -10.88 -12.64 24.46
N LEU A 95 -11.55 -11.59 24.97
CA LEU A 95 -12.37 -11.69 26.18
C LEU A 95 -13.55 -12.67 26.03
N VAL A 96 -14.27 -12.61 24.91
CA VAL A 96 -15.35 -13.56 24.60
C VAL A 96 -14.82 -14.99 24.53
N THR A 97 -13.71 -15.22 23.84
CA THR A 97 -13.15 -16.57 23.70
C THR A 97 -12.65 -17.12 25.04
N ALA A 98 -12.00 -16.30 25.88
CA ALA A 98 -11.57 -16.70 27.22
C ALA A 98 -12.76 -17.02 28.13
N TYR A 99 -13.85 -16.25 28.03
CA TYR A 99 -15.09 -16.50 28.76
C TYR A 99 -15.75 -17.82 28.31
N SER A 100 -15.96 -18.01 27.01
CA SER A 100 -16.52 -19.24 26.43
C SER A 100 -15.64 -20.48 26.68
N SER A 101 -14.33 -20.30 26.84
CA SER A 101 -13.38 -21.36 27.24
C SER A 101 -13.41 -21.68 28.74
N ASN A 102 -14.31 -21.06 29.51
CA ASN A 102 -14.43 -21.16 30.97
C ASN A 102 -13.12 -20.83 31.72
N ARG A 103 -12.46 -19.73 31.30
CA ARG A 103 -11.19 -19.22 31.88
C ARG A 103 -11.35 -17.83 32.51
N PRO A 104 -12.15 -17.68 33.60
CA PRO A 104 -12.39 -16.39 34.26
C PRO A 104 -11.11 -15.74 34.83
N GLU A 105 -10.09 -16.54 35.15
CA GLU A 105 -8.78 -16.05 35.57
C GLU A 105 -8.06 -15.28 34.46
N LYS A 106 -8.26 -15.67 33.18
CA LYS A 106 -7.72 -14.95 32.01
C LYS A 106 -8.48 -13.67 31.66
N VAL A 107 -9.77 -13.62 31.99
CA VAL A 107 -10.57 -12.38 31.96
C VAL A 107 -10.09 -11.43 33.07
N SER A 108 -9.85 -11.93 34.28
CA SER A 108 -9.27 -11.15 35.38
C SER A 108 -7.85 -10.66 35.05
N GLU A 109 -6.99 -11.51 34.48
CA GLU A 109 -5.62 -11.15 34.05
C GLU A 109 -5.65 -10.02 33.01
N PHE A 110 -6.60 -10.05 32.08
CA PHE A 110 -6.80 -9.01 31.08
C PHE A 110 -7.05 -7.65 31.74
N PHE A 111 -8.09 -7.52 32.57
CA PHE A 111 -8.42 -6.23 33.17
C PHE A 111 -7.32 -5.74 34.12
N ASN A 112 -6.68 -6.64 34.89
CA ASN A 112 -5.54 -6.26 35.74
C ASN A 112 -4.33 -5.72 34.95
N LYS A 113 -4.12 -6.15 33.69
CA LYS A 113 -3.01 -5.71 32.82
C LYS A 113 -3.35 -4.54 31.90
N LEU A 114 -4.64 -4.26 31.66
CA LEU A 114 -5.09 -3.29 30.65
C LEU A 114 -6.00 -2.18 31.18
N ALA A 115 -6.52 -2.26 32.42
CA ALA A 115 -7.48 -1.27 32.93
C ALA A 115 -7.00 0.19 32.79
N GLY A 116 -5.73 0.48 33.07
CA GLY A 116 -5.18 1.85 32.95
C GLY A 116 -5.18 2.38 31.52
N ASP A 117 -4.92 1.53 30.52
CA ASP A 117 -4.93 1.85 29.09
C ASP A 117 -6.36 2.01 28.56
N LEU A 118 -7.29 1.18 29.05
CA LEU A 118 -8.66 1.07 28.54
C LEU A 118 -9.66 2.01 29.24
N GLN A 119 -9.42 2.42 30.49
CA GLN A 119 -10.34 3.28 31.26
C GLN A 119 -10.55 4.66 30.62
N GLN A 120 -9.60 5.13 29.81
CA GLN A 120 -9.71 6.39 29.06
C GLN A 120 -10.60 6.27 27.81
N GLN A 121 -10.95 5.05 27.39
CA GLN A 121 -11.69 4.78 26.15
C GLN A 121 -13.17 4.56 26.46
N SER A 122 -14.05 5.36 25.85
CA SER A 122 -15.50 5.32 26.11
C SER A 122 -16.15 3.98 25.75
N GLU A 123 -15.67 3.30 24.71
CA GLU A 123 -16.17 2.01 24.23
C GLU A 123 -15.82 0.79 25.12
N TRP A 124 -15.06 1.01 26.19
CA TRP A 124 -14.68 -0.01 27.18
C TRP A 124 -15.45 0.12 28.50
N LYS A 125 -16.23 1.19 28.69
CA LYS A 125 -16.95 1.47 29.95
C LYS A 125 -17.79 0.29 30.44
N ASP A 126 -18.67 -0.23 29.60
CA ASP A 126 -19.55 -1.34 29.97
C ASP A 126 -18.78 -2.67 30.08
N TRP A 127 -17.68 -2.81 29.34
CA TRP A 127 -16.81 -4.00 29.39
C TRP A 127 -16.11 -4.17 30.74
N PHE A 128 -15.93 -3.12 31.56
CA PHE A 128 -15.47 -3.29 32.95
C PHE A 128 -16.45 -4.07 33.84
N TYR A 129 -17.72 -4.23 33.43
CA TYR A 129 -18.68 -5.11 34.10
C TYR A 129 -18.61 -6.58 33.62
N PHE A 130 -17.96 -6.85 32.48
CA PHE A 130 -17.87 -8.19 31.88
C PHE A 130 -17.36 -9.29 32.83
N PRO A 131 -16.34 -9.08 33.70
CA PRO A 131 -15.87 -10.11 34.65
C PRO A 131 -16.91 -10.54 35.70
N PHE A 132 -17.96 -9.73 35.92
CA PHE A 132 -19.01 -9.97 36.92
C PHE A 132 -20.29 -10.54 36.30
N CYS A 133 -20.34 -10.69 34.97
CA CYS A 133 -21.47 -11.25 34.25
C CYS A 133 -21.51 -12.78 34.40
N LYS A 134 -22.58 -13.32 34.99
CA LYS A 134 -22.78 -14.78 35.10
C LYS A 134 -23.16 -15.44 33.77
N ASN A 135 -23.94 -14.72 32.95
CA ASN A 135 -24.39 -15.15 31.62
C ASN A 135 -24.07 -14.01 30.63
N ALA A 136 -22.80 -13.81 30.28
CA ALA A 136 -22.40 -12.70 29.41
C ALA A 136 -23.01 -12.81 28.00
N GLU A 137 -23.25 -14.02 27.51
CA GLU A 137 -23.87 -14.30 26.20
C GLU A 137 -25.35 -13.86 26.12
N GLU A 138 -26.07 -13.79 27.24
CA GLU A 138 -27.46 -13.30 27.30
C GLU A 138 -27.54 -11.77 27.44
N SER A 139 -26.44 -11.11 27.78
CA SER A 139 -26.42 -9.66 27.98
C SER A 139 -26.53 -8.92 26.64
N PRO A 140 -27.50 -8.00 26.44
CA PRO A 140 -27.68 -7.29 25.17
C PRO A 140 -26.44 -6.44 24.78
N THR A 141 -25.59 -6.08 25.74
CA THR A 141 -24.32 -5.38 25.52
C THR A 141 -23.25 -6.26 24.88
N PHE A 142 -23.28 -7.59 25.13
CA PHE A 142 -22.20 -8.50 24.75
C PHE A 142 -22.62 -9.62 23.79
N ALA A 143 -23.91 -9.98 23.72
CA ALA A 143 -24.45 -11.09 22.93
C ALA A 143 -23.98 -11.09 21.46
N LEU A 144 -23.89 -9.92 20.82
CA LEU A 144 -23.38 -9.77 19.45
C LEU A 144 -21.98 -10.39 19.28
N PHE A 145 -21.09 -10.15 20.23
CA PHE A 145 -19.68 -10.56 20.18
C PHE A 145 -19.51 -12.08 20.37
N PHE A 146 -20.48 -12.75 21.00
CA PHE A 146 -20.57 -14.21 21.07
C PHE A 146 -21.04 -14.85 19.75
N THR A 147 -21.63 -14.09 18.82
CA THR A 147 -22.07 -14.65 17.53
C THR A 147 -20.88 -15.01 16.64
N LYS A 148 -20.92 -16.21 16.02
CA LYS A 148 -19.91 -16.61 15.04
C LYS A 148 -19.84 -15.63 13.84
N GLN A 149 -20.99 -15.07 13.44
CA GLN A 149 -21.05 -14.08 12.35
C GLN A 149 -20.17 -12.86 12.64
N TRP A 150 -20.21 -12.32 13.87
CA TRP A 150 -19.34 -11.20 14.27
C TRP A 150 -17.86 -11.59 14.25
N GLN A 151 -17.52 -12.78 14.77
CA GLN A 151 -16.15 -13.30 14.83
C GLN A 151 -15.56 -13.55 13.43
N ASP A 152 -16.31 -14.22 12.55
CA ASP A 152 -15.96 -14.43 11.14
C ASP A 152 -15.78 -13.08 10.40
N THR A 153 -16.65 -12.10 10.67
CA THR A 153 -16.58 -10.76 10.06
C THR A 153 -15.35 -9.98 10.53
N LEU A 154 -15.04 -9.99 11.83
CA LEU A 154 -13.82 -9.39 12.39
C LEU A 154 -12.56 -9.99 11.75
N LEU A 155 -12.46 -11.32 11.70
CA LEU A 155 -11.32 -12.00 11.11
C LEU A 155 -11.18 -11.69 9.61
N LEU A 156 -12.28 -11.61 8.86
CA LEU A 156 -12.27 -11.22 7.45
C LEU A 156 -11.88 -9.74 7.25
N SER A 157 -12.34 -8.82 8.09
CA SER A 157 -11.94 -7.41 8.03
C SER A 157 -10.45 -7.25 8.36
N LEU A 158 -9.95 -7.94 9.40
CA LEU A 158 -8.52 -7.94 9.75
C LEU A 158 -7.67 -8.57 8.64
N ARG A 159 -8.14 -9.65 8.02
CA ARG A 159 -7.51 -10.30 6.85
C ARG A 159 -7.35 -9.33 5.68
N ASN A 160 -8.44 -8.66 5.33
CA ASN A 160 -8.46 -7.74 4.20
C ASN A 160 -7.60 -6.49 4.51
N PHE A 161 -7.64 -6.00 5.75
CA PHE A 161 -6.78 -4.90 6.21
C PHE A 161 -5.29 -5.26 6.08
N LEU A 162 -4.87 -6.39 6.67
CA LEU A 162 -3.49 -6.87 6.55
C LEU A 162 -3.08 -7.09 5.09
N THR A 163 -3.97 -7.66 4.27
CA THR A 163 -3.70 -7.91 2.84
C THR A 163 -3.46 -6.61 2.07
N THR A 164 -4.34 -5.61 2.21
CA THR A 164 -4.16 -4.28 1.59
C THR A 164 -2.90 -3.60 2.11
N VAL A 165 -2.66 -3.63 3.41
CA VAL A 165 -1.48 -3.02 4.03
C VAL A 165 -0.18 -3.65 3.53
N TYR A 166 -0.11 -4.98 3.40
CA TYR A 166 1.05 -5.66 2.81
C TYR A 166 1.24 -5.37 1.31
N GLN A 167 0.17 -5.01 0.57
CA GLN A 167 0.26 -4.56 -0.83
C GLN A 167 0.73 -3.10 -0.96
N CYS A 168 0.37 -2.24 0.00
CA CYS A 168 0.75 -0.83 0.03
C CYS A 168 2.11 -0.55 0.71
N LEU A 169 2.71 -1.54 1.40
CA LEU A 169 4.01 -1.37 2.05
C LEU A 169 5.11 -1.00 1.02
N PRO A 170 5.93 0.03 1.28
CA PRO A 170 6.98 0.45 0.36
C PRO A 170 8.03 -0.66 0.20
N GLN A 171 8.47 -0.89 -1.05
CA GLN A 171 9.43 -1.95 -1.37
C GLN A 171 10.74 -1.75 -0.57
N PRO A 172 11.32 -2.82 0.02
CA PRO A 172 12.50 -2.69 0.90
C PRO A 172 13.64 -1.90 0.25
N THR A 173 14.27 -1.01 1.02
CA THR A 173 15.24 -0.03 0.51
C THR A 173 16.42 -0.65 -0.25
N PHE A 174 16.80 -1.90 0.03
CA PHE A 174 17.82 -2.63 -0.76
C PHE A 174 17.40 -2.85 -2.23
N VAL A 175 16.11 -3.13 -2.49
CA VAL A 175 15.58 -3.27 -3.85
C VAL A 175 15.51 -1.91 -4.54
N ARG A 176 15.12 -0.86 -3.80
CA ARG A 176 15.18 0.53 -4.31
C ARG A 176 16.61 0.90 -4.70
N ALA A 177 17.60 0.64 -3.84
CA ALA A 177 19.00 0.93 -4.12
C ALA A 177 19.56 0.19 -5.35
N GLU A 178 19.18 -1.07 -5.58
CA GLU A 178 19.55 -1.81 -6.79
C GLU A 178 18.91 -1.20 -8.05
N GLN A 179 17.59 -0.92 -8.01
CA GLN A 179 16.86 -0.31 -9.11
C GLN A 179 17.38 1.10 -9.42
N GLU A 180 17.66 1.90 -8.40
CA GLU A 180 18.25 3.23 -8.50
C GLU A 180 19.66 3.19 -9.08
N ALA A 181 20.50 2.22 -8.67
CA ALA A 181 21.83 2.03 -9.25
C ALA A 181 21.75 1.65 -10.74
N ALA A 182 20.90 0.68 -11.11
CA ALA A 182 20.71 0.27 -12.50
C ALA A 182 20.10 1.39 -13.37
N HIS A 183 19.17 2.17 -12.83
CA HIS A 183 18.59 3.35 -13.48
C HIS A 183 19.64 4.46 -13.65
N MET A 184 20.47 4.71 -12.62
CA MET A 184 21.55 5.68 -12.66
C MET A 184 22.66 5.29 -13.62
N GLN A 185 22.95 3.99 -13.79
CA GLN A 185 23.87 3.50 -14.81
C GLN A 185 23.35 3.83 -16.21
N ARG A 186 22.10 3.47 -16.55
CA ARG A 186 21.48 3.79 -17.85
C ARG A 186 21.49 5.29 -18.13
N LEU A 187 21.08 6.11 -17.14
CA LEU A 187 21.17 7.56 -17.22
C LEU A 187 22.59 8.08 -17.46
N SER A 188 23.63 7.39 -16.96
CA SER A 188 25.04 7.74 -17.20
C SER A 188 25.51 7.34 -18.61
N GLU A 189 25.05 6.21 -19.12
CA GLU A 189 25.31 5.71 -20.48
C GLU A 189 24.63 6.61 -21.52
N ASP A 190 23.35 6.97 -21.31
CA ASP A 190 22.62 7.95 -22.13
C ASP A 190 23.31 9.31 -22.11
N ASN A 191 23.76 9.79 -20.93
CA ASN A 191 24.52 11.04 -20.83
C ASN A 191 25.86 10.98 -21.57
N ALA A 192 26.55 9.83 -21.57
CA ALA A 192 27.80 9.65 -22.33
C ALA A 192 27.54 9.63 -23.85
N GLY A 193 26.50 8.93 -24.30
CA GLY A 193 26.07 8.90 -25.69
C GLY A 193 25.63 10.28 -26.20
N LEU A 194 24.86 11.02 -25.40
CA LEU A 194 24.46 12.40 -25.71
C LEU A 194 25.67 13.35 -25.77
N ARG A 195 26.61 13.26 -24.83
CA ARG A 195 27.86 14.06 -24.88
C ARG A 195 28.69 13.77 -26.13
N THR A 196 28.78 12.51 -26.53
CA THR A 196 29.48 12.11 -27.77
C THR A 196 28.77 12.66 -29.00
N ARG A 197 27.44 12.58 -29.08
CA ARG A 197 26.65 13.19 -30.17
C ARG A 197 26.83 14.70 -30.26
N VAL A 198 26.79 15.41 -29.12
CA VAL A 198 27.03 16.86 -29.05
C VAL A 198 28.44 17.23 -29.53
N LEU A 199 29.45 16.45 -29.12
CA LEU A 199 30.84 16.66 -29.54
C LEU A 199 31.02 16.45 -31.06
N ASN A 200 30.42 15.40 -31.62
CA ASN A 200 30.45 15.14 -33.07
C ASN A 200 29.77 16.26 -33.86
N LEU A 201 28.55 16.67 -33.47
CA LEU A 201 27.83 17.79 -34.11
C LEU A 201 28.62 19.10 -34.04
N GLN A 202 29.35 19.34 -32.94
CA GLN A 202 30.20 20.52 -32.80
C GLN A 202 31.47 20.44 -33.69
N GLN A 203 32.01 19.24 -33.93
CA GLN A 203 33.07 19.04 -34.91
C GLN A 203 32.58 19.22 -36.36
N GLU A 204 31.36 18.79 -36.69
CA GLU A 204 30.73 19.01 -38.01
C GLU A 204 30.49 20.50 -38.28
N LEU A 205 29.93 21.23 -37.30
CA LEU A 205 29.76 22.69 -37.39
C LEU A 205 31.08 23.44 -37.57
N ASN A 206 32.13 23.06 -36.84
CA ASN A 206 33.46 23.67 -36.99
C ASN A 206 34.06 23.41 -38.38
N GLN A 207 33.87 22.21 -38.95
CA GLN A 207 34.35 21.88 -40.30
C GLN A 207 33.60 22.68 -41.38
N MET A 208 32.27 22.79 -41.30
CA MET A 208 31.49 23.64 -42.20
C MET A 208 31.89 25.12 -42.10
N THR A 209 32.18 25.60 -40.88
CA THR A 209 32.63 26.98 -40.65
C THR A 209 34.01 27.25 -41.28
N GLN A 210 34.94 26.29 -41.20
CA GLN A 210 36.25 26.40 -41.86
C GLN A 210 36.14 26.36 -43.39
N GLN A 211 35.23 25.55 -43.95
CA GLN A 211 35.02 25.52 -45.40
C GLN A 211 34.40 26.83 -45.94
N GLN A 212 33.50 27.47 -45.19
CA GLN A 212 32.92 28.76 -45.61
C GLN A 212 33.86 29.96 -45.40
N SER A 213 34.84 29.87 -44.50
CA SER A 213 35.83 30.95 -44.28
C SER A 213 37.03 30.90 -45.22
N GLY A 214 37.22 29.81 -45.97
CA GLY A 214 38.32 29.64 -46.93
C GLY A 214 38.28 30.54 -48.18
N THR A 215 37.23 31.32 -48.39
CA THR A 215 37.03 32.16 -49.60
C THR A 215 36.89 33.67 -49.31
N ALA A 216 37.27 34.14 -48.12
CA ALA A 216 37.17 35.55 -47.75
C ALA A 216 38.38 36.08 -46.95
N ALA A 217 38.65 37.38 -47.11
CA ALA A 217 39.57 38.18 -46.28
C ALA A 217 41.07 37.79 -46.26
N ALA A 218 41.69 37.71 -47.44
CA ALA A 218 43.16 37.81 -47.57
C ALA A 218 43.67 39.25 -47.35
N SER A 219 43.27 39.91 -46.25
CA SER A 219 43.61 41.30 -45.91
C SER A 219 43.21 41.67 -44.48
N GLY A 220 44.15 42.09 -43.63
CA GLY A 220 43.84 42.70 -42.32
C GLY A 220 44.79 42.32 -41.18
N SER A 221 45.92 43.03 -41.05
CA SER A 221 46.91 42.80 -39.99
C SER A 221 46.85 43.87 -38.89
N SER A 222 46.28 43.56 -37.71
CA SER A 222 46.51 44.36 -36.48
C SER A 222 46.15 43.64 -35.18
N LEU A 223 47.17 43.37 -34.35
CA LEU A 223 47.26 43.58 -32.90
C LEU A 223 45.95 43.82 -32.10
N GLY A 224 45.65 43.00 -31.08
CA GLY A 224 44.61 43.36 -30.09
C GLY A 224 44.20 42.33 -29.02
N GLY A 225 44.94 42.24 -27.91
CA GLY A 225 44.44 42.07 -26.53
C GLY A 225 43.50 40.91 -26.11
N GLY A 226 44.01 40.04 -25.23
CA GLY A 226 43.21 39.15 -24.36
C GLY A 226 42.80 37.80 -24.99
N VAL A 227 42.45 36.76 -24.22
CA VAL A 227 42.40 36.61 -22.76
C VAL A 227 43.05 35.26 -22.39
N ASP A 228 43.73 35.20 -21.24
CA ASP A 228 44.43 34.01 -20.77
C ASP A 228 43.46 32.84 -20.49
N ASN A 229 43.57 31.75 -21.25
CA ASN A 229 42.63 30.62 -21.19
C ASN A 229 43.03 29.62 -20.08
N GLY A 230 43.14 30.16 -18.87
CA GLY A 230 43.70 29.52 -17.68
C GLY A 230 42.90 28.31 -17.19
N ALA A 231 43.42 27.12 -17.47
CA ALA A 231 42.87 25.81 -17.14
C ALA A 231 42.22 25.69 -15.74
N ARG A 232 40.90 25.44 -15.70
CA ARG A 232 40.22 24.83 -14.55
C ARG A 232 39.05 23.95 -14.98
N ARG A 233 39.32 22.64 -15.14
CA ARG A 233 38.28 21.61 -15.19
C ARG A 233 37.42 21.73 -13.94
N ARG A 234 36.14 22.12 -14.07
CA ARG A 234 35.18 22.08 -12.96
C ARG A 234 34.89 20.62 -12.64
N SER A 235 35.66 20.05 -11.71
CA SER A 235 35.32 18.77 -11.10
C SER A 235 34.01 18.94 -10.34
N VAL A 236 32.91 18.46 -10.93
CA VAL A 236 31.65 18.32 -10.21
C VAL A 236 31.79 17.07 -9.34
N TYR A 237 32.37 17.26 -8.15
CA TYR A 237 32.23 16.29 -7.07
C TYR A 237 30.73 16.16 -6.79
N ARG A 238 30.14 15.07 -7.28
CA ARG A 238 28.77 14.70 -6.99
C ARG A 238 28.71 14.40 -5.50
N GLN A 239 28.14 15.32 -4.73
CA GLN A 239 27.93 15.18 -3.31
C GLN A 239 27.19 13.85 -3.06
N GLN A 240 27.76 12.98 -2.22
CA GLN A 240 27.14 11.69 -1.92
C GLN A 240 25.80 11.98 -1.25
N GLN A 241 24.71 11.66 -1.96
CA GLN A 241 23.40 11.55 -1.32
C GLN A 241 23.51 10.44 -0.27
N SER A 242 23.13 10.76 0.96
CA SER A 242 23.04 9.78 2.03
C SER A 242 21.84 8.86 1.78
N LEU A 243 21.86 7.64 2.31
CA LEU A 243 20.70 6.74 2.23
C LEU A 243 19.46 7.31 2.94
N SER A 244 19.62 8.37 3.74
CA SER A 244 18.55 9.16 4.37
C SER A 244 17.77 10.05 3.39
N ASP A 245 18.35 10.41 2.24
CA ASP A 245 17.75 11.37 1.30
C ASP A 245 16.70 10.73 0.35
N ILE A 246 16.49 9.41 0.44
CA ILE A 246 15.60 8.65 -0.45
C ILE A 246 14.17 8.60 0.12
N LEU A 247 13.45 9.71 -0.02
CA LEU A 247 12.02 9.81 0.31
C LEU A 247 11.23 8.62 -0.29
N PRO A 248 10.35 7.96 0.49
CA PRO A 248 9.44 6.97 -0.09
C PRO A 248 8.45 7.66 -1.03
N PHE A 249 8.18 7.07 -2.19
CA PHE A 249 7.06 7.49 -3.02
C PHE A 249 5.75 7.10 -2.31
N ASP A 250 4.94 8.11 -2.04
CA ASP A 250 3.61 7.94 -1.45
C ASP A 250 2.64 7.45 -2.53
N ILE A 251 2.25 6.18 -2.46
CA ILE A 251 1.26 5.58 -3.36
C ILE A 251 -0.08 5.70 -2.65
N SER A 252 -0.77 6.83 -2.85
CA SER A 252 -2.08 7.09 -2.25
C SER A 252 -3.03 5.91 -2.51
N PRO A 253 -3.50 5.21 -1.46
CA PRO A 253 -4.26 3.99 -1.61
C PRO A 253 -5.66 4.24 -2.19
N PRO A 254 -6.35 3.23 -2.75
CA PRO A 254 -7.67 3.39 -3.32
C PRO A 254 -8.69 3.93 -2.29
N GLY A 255 -9.10 5.19 -2.48
CA GLY A 255 -9.85 6.00 -1.49
C GLY A 255 -11.27 5.56 -1.14
N HIS A 256 -11.64 4.31 -1.42
CA HIS A 256 -12.94 3.71 -1.06
C HIS A 256 -12.82 2.60 0.01
N ILE A 257 -11.58 2.17 0.32
CA ILE A 257 -11.28 1.03 1.21
C ILE A 257 -11.70 1.28 2.68
N VAL A 258 -11.82 2.54 3.10
CA VAL A 258 -12.13 2.91 4.50
C VAL A 258 -13.56 2.53 4.89
N ASP A 259 -14.50 2.54 3.95
CA ASP A 259 -15.91 2.21 4.22
C ASP A 259 -16.11 0.71 4.48
N ASP A 260 -15.40 -0.16 3.75
CA ASP A 260 -15.48 -1.61 3.91
C ASP A 260 -14.98 -2.08 5.30
N PHE A 261 -14.02 -1.36 5.90
CA PHE A 261 -13.59 -1.58 7.28
C PHE A 261 -14.52 -0.95 8.33
N CYS A 262 -15.35 0.04 7.96
CA CYS A 262 -16.29 0.68 8.87
C CYS A 262 -17.57 -0.15 9.14
N ILE A 263 -17.75 -1.31 8.51
CA ILE A 263 -18.89 -2.20 8.74
C ILE A 263 -19.02 -2.59 10.23
N ILE A 264 -17.91 -2.99 10.86
CA ILE A 264 -17.85 -3.34 12.31
C ILE A 264 -18.25 -2.14 13.20
N ALA A 265 -18.01 -0.90 12.75
CA ALA A 265 -18.36 0.29 13.51
C ALA A 265 -19.85 0.66 13.43
N SER A 266 -20.60 0.09 12.47
CA SER A 266 -22.03 0.37 12.28
C SER A 266 -22.92 -0.45 13.22
N GLU A 267 -22.40 -1.57 13.74
CA GLU A 267 -23.13 -2.51 14.58
C GLU A 267 -23.56 -1.92 15.94
N ALA A 268 -22.89 -0.87 16.39
CA ALA A 268 -23.25 -0.13 17.59
C ALA A 268 -24.58 0.66 17.50
N ASN A 269 -25.20 0.79 16.30
CA ASN A 269 -26.36 1.68 16.12
C ASN A 269 -27.51 1.20 15.20
N SER A 270 -27.45 0.02 14.56
CA SER A 270 -28.66 -0.77 14.22
C SER A 270 -28.38 -2.06 13.44
N VAL A 271 -28.81 -3.19 14.00
CA VAL A 271 -28.73 -4.54 13.38
C VAL A 271 -29.44 -4.62 12.02
N SER A 272 -30.44 -3.76 11.76
CA SER A 272 -31.22 -3.78 10.50
C SER A 272 -30.59 -3.02 9.33
N GLN A 273 -29.51 -2.25 9.50
CA GLN A 273 -28.95 -1.43 8.41
C GLN A 273 -27.73 -2.05 7.71
N ALA A 274 -26.98 -2.94 8.37
CA ALA A 274 -25.74 -3.52 7.82
C ALA A 274 -25.97 -4.36 6.54
N SER A 275 -27.04 -5.15 6.50
CA SER A 275 -27.43 -5.96 5.34
C SER A 275 -27.84 -5.11 4.13
N ASP A 276 -28.52 -3.99 4.39
CA ASP A 276 -28.99 -3.06 3.37
C ASP A 276 -27.82 -2.26 2.76
N ALA A 277 -26.78 -1.95 3.56
CA ALA A 277 -25.55 -1.31 3.08
C ALA A 277 -24.79 -2.21 2.08
N GLN A 278 -24.51 -3.47 2.44
CA GLN A 278 -23.85 -4.42 1.52
C GLN A 278 -24.68 -4.67 0.25
N ALA A 279 -26.01 -4.78 0.38
CA ALA A 279 -26.91 -4.95 -0.75
C ALA A 279 -26.92 -3.73 -1.71
N ARG A 280 -26.59 -2.52 -1.24
CA ARG A 280 -26.49 -1.31 -2.07
C ARG A 280 -25.13 -1.21 -2.77
N SER A 281 -24.03 -1.48 -2.07
CA SER A 281 -22.68 -1.53 -2.66
C SER A 281 -22.63 -2.52 -3.85
N LEU A 282 -23.08 -3.76 -3.63
CA LEU A 282 -23.11 -4.80 -4.68
C LEU A 282 -23.97 -4.37 -5.90
N LYS A 283 -25.12 -3.71 -5.67
CA LYS A 283 -26.00 -3.22 -6.75
C LYS A 283 -25.37 -2.06 -7.54
N GLN A 284 -24.60 -1.19 -6.91
CA GLN A 284 -23.85 -0.13 -7.60
C GLN A 284 -22.70 -0.72 -8.44
N LEU A 285 -21.97 -1.69 -7.88
CA LEU A 285 -20.84 -2.33 -8.54
C LEU A 285 -21.29 -3.14 -9.79
N ILE A 286 -22.39 -3.91 -9.67
CA ILE A 286 -23.03 -4.59 -10.81
C ILE A 286 -23.53 -3.59 -11.86
N ARG A 287 -24.11 -2.46 -11.44
CA ARG A 287 -24.62 -1.43 -12.36
C ARG A 287 -23.53 -0.77 -13.19
N ASN A 288 -22.35 -0.54 -12.61
CA ASN A 288 -21.21 0.07 -13.30
C ASN A 288 -20.50 -0.92 -14.24
N ILE A 289 -20.53 -2.23 -13.95
CA ILE A 289 -20.00 -3.26 -14.86
C ILE A 289 -20.96 -3.52 -16.04
N GLY A 290 -22.26 -3.29 -15.87
CA GLY A 290 -23.29 -3.56 -16.87
C GLY A 290 -23.47 -2.54 -18.00
N SER A 291 -22.85 -1.34 -17.94
CA SER A 291 -23.01 -0.28 -18.95
C SER A 291 -21.72 -0.03 -19.74
N GLY A 292 -21.54 -0.75 -20.85
CA GLY A 292 -20.31 -0.71 -21.64
C GLY A 292 -20.13 0.55 -22.51
N SER A 293 -18.90 1.08 -22.53
CA SER A 293 -18.35 1.88 -23.63
C SER A 293 -16.82 1.89 -23.54
N SER A 294 -16.14 1.12 -24.40
CA SER A 294 -14.68 1.02 -24.43
C SER A 294 -14.06 2.06 -25.37
N PRO A 295 -13.19 2.97 -24.91
CA PRO A 295 -12.52 3.95 -25.77
C PRO A 295 -11.28 3.34 -26.45
N VAL A 296 -11.44 2.84 -27.69
CA VAL A 296 -10.31 2.45 -28.54
C VAL A 296 -9.74 3.68 -29.26
N MET A 297 -8.45 3.97 -29.05
CA MET A 297 -7.73 4.97 -29.85
C MET A 297 -7.14 4.35 -31.12
N GLY A 298 -7.41 4.93 -32.30
CA GLY A 298 -6.92 4.39 -33.57
C GLY A 298 -7.06 5.29 -34.79
N ARG A 299 -6.08 6.20 -34.99
CA ARG A 299 -5.64 6.80 -36.27
C ARG A 299 -6.69 7.32 -37.29
N LYS A 300 -6.80 8.67 -37.35
CA LYS A 300 -6.53 9.52 -38.55
C LYS A 300 -6.63 8.85 -39.93
N ASP A 301 -7.50 9.35 -40.83
CA ASP A 301 -7.22 10.47 -41.76
C ASP A 301 -8.47 10.97 -42.54
N GLN A 302 -8.40 12.22 -43.07
CA GLN A 302 -9.09 12.78 -44.29
C GLN A 302 -10.64 12.63 -44.49
N THR A 303 -11.41 13.46 -45.21
CA THR A 303 -11.41 14.89 -45.65
C THR A 303 -12.84 15.27 -46.10
N ALA A 304 -13.23 16.56 -46.03
CA ALA A 304 -14.45 17.15 -46.66
C ALA A 304 -15.84 16.62 -46.17
N SER A 305 -16.99 17.29 -46.32
CA SER A 305 -17.37 18.72 -46.54
C SER A 305 -18.91 18.87 -46.43
N SER A 306 -19.45 20.07 -46.12
CA SER A 306 -20.85 20.50 -46.42
C SER A 306 -22.02 19.73 -45.74
N LEU A 307 -23.18 20.27 -45.32
CA LEU A 307 -23.76 21.59 -44.99
C LEU A 307 -25.28 21.33 -44.74
N GLY A 308 -25.91 21.97 -43.74
CA GLY A 308 -27.38 21.99 -43.51
C GLY A 308 -28.07 20.67 -43.07
N GLU A 309 -29.37 20.64 -42.70
CA GLU A 309 -30.16 21.60 -41.90
C GLU A 309 -31.44 20.95 -41.32
N LYS A 310 -31.82 21.34 -40.08
CA LYS A 310 -33.17 21.32 -39.43
C LYS A 310 -34.24 20.23 -39.73
N SER A 311 -34.62 19.51 -38.66
CA SER A 311 -36.01 19.32 -38.14
C SER A 311 -37.08 18.52 -38.93
N THR A 312 -37.72 17.52 -38.27
CA THR A 312 -39.17 17.57 -37.91
C THR A 312 -39.67 16.40 -37.02
N LYS A 313 -40.84 16.59 -36.40
CA LYS A 313 -41.40 15.96 -35.18
C LYS A 313 -42.62 15.05 -35.42
N ARG A 314 -42.59 13.78 -34.97
CA ARG A 314 -43.73 12.86 -34.61
C ARG A 314 -43.19 11.87 -33.55
N ARG A 315 -43.86 11.35 -32.50
CA ARG A 315 -45.25 11.28 -31.95
C ARG A 315 -46.05 9.98 -32.26
N SER A 316 -46.53 9.36 -31.17
CA SER A 316 -47.40 8.16 -31.01
C SER A 316 -46.75 6.80 -31.36
N GLY A 317 -47.01 5.69 -30.65
CA GLY A 317 -47.73 5.48 -29.38
C GLY A 317 -48.71 4.30 -29.41
N SER A 318 -48.65 3.38 -28.44
CA SER A 318 -49.65 2.31 -28.21
C SER A 318 -49.62 1.78 -26.76
N LEU A 319 -50.54 0.89 -26.38
CA LEU A 319 -50.93 0.54 -25.01
C LEU A 319 -50.96 -0.99 -24.73
N GLY A 320 -50.80 -1.36 -23.45
CA GLY A 320 -51.21 -2.64 -22.88
C GLY A 320 -50.15 -3.75 -22.87
N ARG A 321 -50.31 -4.82 -22.07
CA ARG A 321 -51.31 -5.07 -21.00
C ARG A 321 -50.76 -6.12 -20.03
N SER A 322 -51.23 -6.12 -18.77
CA SER A 322 -50.87 -7.14 -17.77
C SER A 322 -51.61 -8.46 -17.97
N TRP A 323 -51.00 -9.57 -17.55
CA TRP A 323 -51.62 -10.87 -17.25
C TRP A 323 -50.86 -11.59 -16.13
N ILE A 324 -51.62 -12.12 -15.17
CA ILE A 324 -51.22 -12.96 -14.01
C ILE A 324 -50.34 -12.21 -13.00
#